data_AF-A0A6J5WAQ1-F1
#
_entry.id   AF-A0A6J5WAQ1-F1
#
_cell.length_a   1.000
_cell.length_b   1.000
_cell.length_c   1.000
_cell.angle_alpha   90.00
_cell.angle_beta   90.00
_cell.angle_gamma   90.00
#
_symmetry.space_group_name_H-M   'P 1'
#
loop_
_entity.id
_entity.type
_entity.pdbx_description
1 polymer ?
#
loop_
_entity_poly.entity_id
_entity_poly.type
_entity_poly.pdbx_seq_one_letter_code
_entity_poly.pdbx_strand_id
1 'polypeptide(L)'
;MVGIQVLADKLNSYLSELNKMPKKLLSVAEAMTAVMQIIGTSKESLKKILVTGEFDEFPDGKHMHCKARLVEMLHKCSDQLHECNVSDPKSDFLLEEIAILEEAKGINLPYSHVRRQNQSAMDLW
;
A
#
# COMPACT_ATOMS: atom_id res chain seq x y z
N MET A 1 6.81 -42.46 44.72
CA MET A 1 6.30 -41.07 44.70
C MET A 1 6.71 -40.31 43.44
N VAL A 2 7.98 -40.39 42.99
CA VAL A 2 8.48 -39.73 41.74
C VAL A 2 7.70 -40.12 40.48
N GLY A 3 7.35 -41.41 40.29
CA GLY A 3 6.62 -41.85 39.09
C GLY A 3 5.19 -41.30 38.93
N ILE A 4 4.53 -40.96 40.05
CA ILE A 4 3.17 -40.37 40.02
C ILE A 4 3.26 -38.92 39.55
N GLN A 5 4.29 -38.17 39.97
CA GLN A 5 4.51 -36.79 39.57
C GLN A 5 4.80 -36.68 38.07
N VAL A 6 5.66 -37.56 37.53
CA VAL A 6 5.98 -37.60 36.10
C VAL A 6 4.73 -37.88 35.24
N LEU A 7 3.84 -38.75 35.71
CA LEU A 7 2.57 -39.02 35.03
C LEU A 7 1.64 -37.79 35.06
N ALA A 8 1.54 -37.10 36.20
CA ALA A 8 0.73 -35.89 36.33
C ALA A 8 1.24 -34.77 35.41
N ASP A 9 2.55 -34.56 35.35
CA ASP A 9 3.17 -33.54 34.51
C ASP A 9 2.93 -33.84 33.02
N LYS A 10 3.04 -35.12 32.63
CA LYS A 10 2.78 -35.56 31.25
C LYS A 10 1.31 -35.42 30.86
N LEU A 11 0.39 -35.73 31.79
CA LEU A 11 -1.05 -35.53 31.58
C LEU A 11 -1.39 -34.04 31.40
N ASN A 12 -0.81 -33.17 32.23
CA ASN A 12 -0.99 -31.72 32.13
C ASN A 12 -0.44 -31.17 30.82
N SER A 13 0.69 -31.69 30.33
CA SER A 13 1.23 -31.36 29.01
C SER A 13 0.25 -31.70 27.90
N TYR A 14 -0.28 -32.94 27.87
CA TYR A 14 -1.25 -33.35 26.85
C TYR A 14 -2.56 -32.56 26.93
N LEU A 15 -3.04 -32.23 28.14
CA LEU A 15 -4.22 -31.37 28.31
C LEU A 15 -3.98 -29.96 27.77
N SER A 16 -2.80 -29.39 28.01
CA SER A 16 -2.40 -28.09 27.49
C SER A 16 -2.36 -28.07 25.96
N GLU A 17 -1.82 -29.12 25.33
CA GLU A 17 -1.83 -29.27 23.87
C GLU A 17 -3.24 -29.47 23.31
N LEU A 18 -4.06 -30.30 23.95
CA LEU A 18 -5.44 -30.54 23.53
C LEU A 18 -6.29 -29.25 23.59
N ASN A 19 -6.09 -28.43 24.64
CA ASN A 19 -6.79 -27.15 24.78
C ASN A 19 -6.39 -26.11 23.73
N LYS A 20 -5.21 -26.26 23.09
CA LYS A 20 -4.78 -25.41 21.97
C LYS A 20 -5.40 -25.86 20.64
N MET A 21 -5.95 -27.07 20.56
CA MET A 21 -6.59 -27.54 19.33
C MET A 21 -7.92 -26.83 19.08
N PRO A 22 -8.29 -26.59 17.81
CA PRO A 22 -9.60 -26.09 17.47
C PRO A 22 -10.67 -27.04 18.01
N LYS A 23 -11.68 -26.50 18.72
CA LYS A 23 -12.80 -27.31 19.20
C LYS A 23 -13.52 -27.94 18.00
N LYS A 24 -13.84 -29.23 18.10
CA LYS A 24 -14.72 -29.87 17.11
C LYS A 24 -16.05 -29.12 17.11
N LEU A 25 -16.44 -28.63 15.94
CA LEU A 25 -17.74 -28.01 15.72
C LEU A 25 -18.74 -29.14 15.50
N LEU A 26 -19.60 -29.39 16.48
CA LEU A 26 -20.52 -30.53 16.49
C LEU A 26 -21.92 -30.13 16.01
N SER A 27 -22.18 -28.82 15.85
CA SER A 27 -23.45 -28.27 15.40
C SER A 27 -23.30 -27.09 14.44
N VAL A 28 -24.38 -26.82 13.70
CA VAL A 28 -24.48 -25.64 12.82
C VAL A 28 -24.36 -24.33 13.61
N ALA A 29 -24.94 -24.27 14.82
CA ALA A 29 -24.86 -23.08 15.68
C ALA A 29 -23.42 -22.78 16.12
N GLU A 30 -22.66 -23.82 16.50
CA GLU A 30 -21.24 -23.68 16.82
C GLU A 30 -20.42 -23.26 15.60
N ALA A 31 -20.71 -23.84 14.43
CA ALA A 31 -20.05 -23.46 13.19
C ALA A 31 -20.30 -21.98 12.83
N MET A 32 -21.55 -21.52 12.94
CA MET A 32 -21.90 -20.11 12.71
C MET A 32 -21.18 -19.18 13.71
N THR A 33 -21.11 -19.58 14.97
CA THR A 33 -20.39 -18.81 16.00
C THR A 33 -18.91 -18.71 15.67
N ALA A 34 -18.28 -19.83 15.27
CA ALA A 34 -16.88 -19.85 14.87
C ALA A 34 -16.62 -18.96 13.64
N VAL A 35 -17.50 -19.00 12.63
CA VAL A 35 -17.42 -18.13 11.45
C VAL A 35 -17.52 -16.66 11.84
N MET A 36 -18.47 -16.29 12.71
CA MET A 36 -18.59 -14.90 13.20
C MET A 36 -17.35 -14.45 13.96
N GLN A 37 -16.76 -15.31 14.79
CA GLN A 37 -15.51 -15.01 15.47
C GLN A 37 -14.35 -14.78 14.49
N ILE A 38 -14.20 -15.66 13.48
CA ILE A 38 -13.19 -15.51 12.42
C ILE A 38 -13.37 -14.21 11.65
N ILE A 39 -14.61 -13.87 11.28
CA ILE A 39 -14.90 -12.61 10.58
C ILE A 39 -14.56 -11.42 11.46
N GLY A 40 -14.94 -11.46 12.74
CA GLY A 40 -14.65 -10.40 13.71
C GLY A 40 -13.15 -10.17 13.88
N THR A 41 -12.38 -11.23 14.13
CA THR A 41 -10.92 -11.13 14.31
C THR A 41 -10.21 -10.70 13.03
N SER A 42 -10.63 -11.22 11.87
CA SER A 42 -10.07 -10.82 10.58
C SER A 42 -10.32 -9.35 10.28
N LYS A 43 -11.53 -8.85 10.55
CA LYS A 43 -11.89 -7.43 10.37
C LYS A 43 -11.00 -6.52 11.21
N GLU A 44 -10.81 -6.84 12.49
CA GLU A 44 -9.97 -6.03 13.37
C GLU A 44 -8.48 -6.12 12.98
N SER A 45 -8.00 -7.28 12.55
CA SER A 45 -6.64 -7.43 12.03
C SER A 45 -6.41 -6.59 10.77
N LEU A 46 -7.33 -6.63 9.80
CA LEU A 46 -7.28 -5.79 8.61
C LEU A 46 -7.31 -4.30 8.96
N LYS A 47 -8.13 -3.89 9.94
CA LYS A 47 -8.17 -2.50 10.41
C LYS A 47 -6.83 -2.07 10.99
N LYS A 48 -6.19 -2.91 11.82
CA LYS A 48 -4.85 -2.62 12.36
C LYS A 48 -3.81 -2.47 11.25
N ILE A 49 -3.83 -3.34 10.24
CA ILE A 49 -2.85 -3.34 9.14
C ILE A 49 -3.09 -2.17 8.18
N LEU A 50 -4.32 -1.96 7.72
CA LEU A 50 -4.64 -1.07 6.61
C LEU A 50 -5.02 0.35 7.06
N VAL A 51 -5.64 0.50 8.24
CA VAL A 51 -6.13 1.80 8.71
C VAL A 51 -5.16 2.40 9.71
N THR A 52 -4.80 1.66 10.76
CA THR A 52 -3.93 2.17 11.83
C THR A 52 -2.43 2.00 11.50
N GLY A 53 -2.10 0.98 10.71
CA GLY A 53 -0.73 0.59 10.40
C GLY A 53 0.08 0.16 11.63
N GLU A 54 -0.57 -0.51 12.59
CA GLU A 54 0.04 -1.07 13.80
C GLU A 54 0.57 -2.49 13.53
N PHE A 55 1.78 -2.79 14.01
CA PHE A 55 2.50 -4.06 13.77
C PHE A 55 3.32 -4.50 14.99
N ASP A 56 2.79 -4.26 16.19
CA ASP A 56 3.48 -4.53 17.47
C ASP A 56 3.86 -6.01 17.65
N GLU A 57 3.27 -6.90 16.84
CA GLU A 57 3.47 -8.35 16.89
C GLU A 57 4.84 -8.80 16.35
N PHE A 58 5.56 -7.94 15.61
CA PHE A 58 6.87 -8.25 15.05
C PHE A 58 7.90 -7.13 15.30
N PRO A 59 8.30 -6.88 16.55
CA PRO A 59 9.15 -5.73 16.90
C PRO A 59 10.51 -5.71 16.19
N ASP A 60 11.10 -6.88 15.91
CA ASP A 60 12.39 -7.00 15.22
C ASP A 60 12.27 -7.28 13.71
N GLY A 61 11.04 -7.53 13.23
CA GLY A 61 10.77 -7.95 11.86
C GLY A 61 10.49 -6.79 10.92
N LYS A 62 11.41 -5.81 10.76
CA LYS A 62 11.19 -4.59 9.95
C LYS A 62 10.56 -4.81 8.55
N HIS A 63 10.90 -5.92 7.89
CA HIS A 63 10.36 -6.32 6.58
C HIS A 63 8.91 -6.85 6.63
N MET A 64 8.43 -7.24 7.81
CA MET A 64 7.06 -7.71 8.06
C MET A 64 6.09 -6.57 8.38
N HIS A 65 6.56 -5.33 8.56
CA HIS A 65 5.68 -4.19 8.75
C HIS A 65 5.17 -3.72 7.39
N CYS A 66 3.88 -3.91 7.10
CA CYS A 66 3.33 -3.47 5.81
C CYS A 66 3.46 -1.95 5.61
N LYS A 67 3.55 -1.16 6.70
CA LYS A 67 3.81 0.29 6.64
C LYS A 67 5.16 0.60 5.98
N ALA A 68 6.24 -0.11 6.35
CA ALA A 68 7.56 0.09 5.74
C ALA A 68 7.52 -0.25 4.25
N ARG A 69 6.90 -1.38 3.90
CA ARG A 69 6.75 -1.81 2.49
C ARG A 69 5.90 -0.86 1.66
N LEU A 70 4.83 -0.30 2.23
CA LEU A 70 3.99 0.70 1.55
C LEU A 70 4.76 2.00 1.31
N VAL A 71 5.54 2.46 2.28
CA VAL A 71 6.40 3.64 2.14
C VAL A 71 7.45 3.43 1.05
N GLU A 72 8.08 2.26 0.98
CA GLU A 72 9.02 1.91 -0.10
C GLU A 72 8.35 1.94 -1.48
N MET A 73 7.14 1.39 -1.61
CA MET A 73 6.37 1.44 -2.87
C MET A 73 6.02 2.87 -3.27
N LEU A 74 5.61 3.71 -2.31
CA LEU A 74 5.28 5.12 -2.57
C LEU A 74 6.52 5.91 -2.96
N HIS A 75 7.65 5.68 -2.30
CA HIS A 75 8.92 6.32 -2.63
C HIS A 75 9.34 5.98 -4.06
N LYS A 76 9.31 4.69 -4.43
CA LYS A 76 9.61 4.27 -5.80
C LYS A 76 8.68 4.90 -6.83
N CYS A 77 7.40 5.05 -6.51
CA CYS A 77 6.45 5.73 -7.41
C CYS A 77 6.79 7.22 -7.58
N SER A 78 7.20 7.89 -6.50
CA SER A 78 7.69 9.28 -6.55
C SER A 78 8.94 9.40 -7.42
N ASP A 79 9.90 8.48 -7.28
CA ASP A 79 11.13 8.48 -8.07
C ASP A 79 10.81 8.33 -9.57
N GLN A 80 9.92 7.39 -9.91
CA GLN A 80 9.46 7.18 -11.29
C GLN A 80 8.76 8.41 -11.87
N LEU A 81 7.95 9.12 -11.07
CA LEU A 81 7.32 10.37 -11.50
C LEU A 81 8.36 11.47 -11.74
N HIS A 82 9.38 11.55 -10.90
CA HIS A 82 10.44 12.53 -11.04
C HIS A 82 11.30 12.26 -12.29
N GLU A 83 11.66 11.00 -12.53
CA GLU A 83 12.40 10.57 -13.73
C GLU A 83 11.61 10.85 -15.02
N CYS A 84 10.29 10.69 -15.00
CA CYS A 84 9.43 10.95 -16.16
C CYS A 84 9.51 12.42 -16.64
N ASN A 85 9.65 13.38 -15.71
CA ASN A 85 9.76 14.80 -16.04
C ASN A 85 11.12 15.19 -16.66
N VAL A 86 12.19 14.43 -16.39
CA VAL A 86 13.54 14.77 -16.86
C VAL A 86 13.77 14.33 -18.30
N SER A 87 13.00 13.34 -18.79
CA SER A 87 13.16 12.79 -20.15
C SER A 87 12.04 13.19 -21.11
N ASP A 88 11.03 13.96 -20.68
CA ASP A 88 9.95 14.38 -21.58
C ASP A 88 10.45 15.53 -22.49
N PRO A 89 10.52 15.36 -23.82
CA PRO A 89 10.81 16.47 -24.75
C PRO A 89 9.80 17.62 -24.64
N LYS A 90 8.67 17.42 -23.94
CA LYS A 90 7.68 18.45 -23.60
C LYS A 90 8.04 19.31 -22.38
N SER A 91 9.11 18.97 -21.65
CA SER A 91 9.59 19.79 -20.52
C SER A 91 10.06 21.18 -20.99
N ASP A 92 10.67 21.23 -22.18
CA ASP A 92 11.12 22.46 -22.81
C ASP A 92 10.01 23.20 -23.59
N PHE A 93 8.86 22.56 -23.85
CA PHE A 93 7.74 23.17 -24.58
C PHE A 93 7.27 24.47 -23.94
N LEU A 94 7.26 24.54 -22.60
CA LEU A 94 6.88 25.77 -21.90
C LEU A 94 7.92 26.88 -22.07
N LEU A 95 9.21 26.54 -22.10
CA LEU A 95 10.28 27.53 -22.35
C LEU A 95 10.25 28.02 -23.80
N GLU A 96 10.03 27.12 -24.75
CA GLU A 96 9.89 27.44 -26.17
C GLU A 96 8.64 28.29 -26.43
N GLU A 97 7.49 27.94 -25.85
CA GLU A 97 6.26 28.72 -25.95
C GLU A 97 6.43 30.11 -25.31
N ILE A 98 7.13 30.22 -24.17
CA ILE A 98 7.44 31.53 -23.56
C ILE A 98 8.33 32.37 -24.49
N ALA A 99 9.37 31.78 -25.09
CA ALA A 99 10.26 32.49 -26.02
C ALA A 99 9.51 33.00 -27.26
N ILE A 100 8.64 32.16 -27.84
CA ILE A 100 7.79 32.51 -28.98
C ILE A 100 6.83 33.66 -28.61
N LEU A 101 6.24 33.64 -27.41
CA LEU A 101 5.36 34.69 -26.93
C LEU A 101 6.11 36.02 -26.68
N GLU A 102 7.36 35.97 -26.23
CA GLU A 102 8.22 37.15 -26.09
C GLU A 102 8.62 37.75 -27.44
N GLU A 103 8.97 36.92 -28.42
CA GLU A 103 9.26 37.36 -29.79
C GLU A 103 8.03 38.04 -30.42
N ALA A 104 6.87 37.41 -30.32
CA ALA A 104 5.60 37.96 -30.82
C ALA A 104 5.23 39.30 -30.18
N LYS A 105 5.56 39.49 -28.89
CA LYS A 105 5.39 40.77 -28.19
C LYS A 105 6.27 41.87 -28.79
N GLY A 106 7.50 41.54 -29.22
CA GLY A 106 8.42 42.48 -29.86
C GLY A 106 7.91 43.02 -31.21
N ILE A 107 7.05 42.26 -31.89
CA ILE A 107 6.44 42.63 -33.17
C ILE A 107 4.96 43.06 -33.05
N ASN A 108 4.48 43.33 -31.83
CA ASN A 108 3.10 43.73 -31.52
C ASN A 108 2.03 42.77 -32.07
N LEU A 109 2.33 41.48 -32.19
CA LEU A 109 1.34 40.48 -32.62
C LEU A 109 0.42 40.08 -31.46
N PRO A 110 -0.89 39.87 -31.71
CA PRO A 110 -1.81 39.39 -30.69
C PRO A 110 -1.49 37.95 -30.27
N TYR A 111 -1.32 37.71 -28.97
CA TYR A 111 -1.02 36.39 -28.39
C TYR A 111 -1.97 35.26 -28.82
N SER A 112 -3.25 35.57 -29.09
CA SER A 112 -4.26 34.62 -29.53
C SER A 112 -4.10 34.11 -30.97
N HIS A 113 -3.25 34.75 -31.78
CA HIS A 113 -2.92 34.32 -33.14
C HIS A 113 -1.72 33.37 -33.16
N VAL A 114 -0.73 33.63 -32.31
CA VAL A 114 0.50 32.82 -32.19
C VAL A 114 0.19 31.42 -31.66
N ARG A 115 -0.57 31.34 -30.56
CA ARG A 115 -0.99 30.05 -29.96
C ARG A 115 -1.80 29.17 -30.93
N ARG A 116 -2.63 29.78 -31.78
CA ARG A 116 -3.47 29.05 -32.76
C ARG A 116 -2.65 28.44 -33.89
N GLN A 117 -1.58 29.12 -34.34
CA GLN A 117 -0.69 28.57 -35.36
C GLN A 117 0.18 27.44 -34.80
N ASN A 118 0.65 27.56 -33.55
CA ASN A 118 1.49 26.54 -32.93
C ASN A 118 0.71 25.23 -32.64
N GLN A 119 -0.51 25.34 -32.11
CA GLN A 119 -1.38 24.18 -31.88
C GLN A 119 -1.70 23.42 -33.19
N SER A 120 -1.98 24.15 -34.28
CA SER A 120 -2.25 23.56 -35.58
C SER A 120 -1.03 22.87 -36.22
N ALA A 121 0.18 23.24 -35.83
CA ALA A 121 1.42 22.60 -36.30
C ALA A 121 1.74 21.32 -35.50
N MET A 122 1.46 21.33 -34.19
CA MET A 122 1.61 20.17 -33.30
C MET A 122 0.59 19.07 -33.59
N ASP A 123 -0.64 19.41 -34.03
CA ASP A 123 -1.69 18.44 -34.39
C ASP A 123 -1.44 17.75 -35.76
N LEU A 124 -0.39 18.17 -36.51
CA LEU A 124 0.00 17.60 -37.81
C LEU A 124 1.17 16.59 -37.71
N TRP A 125 1.60 16.25 -36.49
CA TRP A 125 2.61 15.22 -36.16
C TRP A 125 2.04 14.19 -35.19
#